data_AF-A0A842N4B5-F1
#
_entry.id   AF-A0A842N4B5-F1
#
_cell.length_a   1.000
_cell.length_b   1.000
_cell.length_c   1.000
_cell.angle_alpha   90.00
_cell.angle_beta   90.00
_cell.angle_gamma   90.00
#
_symmetry.space_group_name_H-M   'P 1'
#
loop_
_entity.id
_entity.type
_entity.pdbx_description
1 polymer ?
#
loop_
_entity_poly.entity_id
_entity_poly.type
_entity_poly.pdbx_seq_one_letter_code
_entity_poly.pdbx_strand_id
1 'polypeptide(L)'
;MFENDSNIYKLYAEKRTSEYEKYYAVTVKPIELSDPDANKKTTDPFIEDIQYWAAKYDEDHPWWTSEEKRIGDKIREDKEFGMETLKEIVEWKFKTVPGRIVRIKNLLKNHTDKEVKEITGTVLPLPKSEDRNKVHGLCELKGVGPALASTILTFHDPQDYCVYDIHILREVYGEEPKHPFNKYTGCRHYIRLLEYIRLESSRLDLPARTIEKALFKKNMSRN
;
A
#
# COMPACT_ATOMS: atom_id res chain seq x y z
N MET A 1 3.33 -33.17 -16.29
CA MET A 1 1.97 -33.29 -15.73
C MET A 1 2.13 -33.09 -14.23
N PHE A 2 2.16 -31.83 -13.78
CA PHE A 2 2.41 -31.47 -12.38
C PHE A 2 1.11 -30.89 -11.79
N GLU A 3 0.17 -31.78 -11.49
CA GLU A 3 -0.92 -31.51 -10.57
C GLU A 3 -0.53 -32.14 -9.24
N ASN A 4 0.04 -31.38 -8.29
CA ASN A 4 -0.09 -31.72 -6.87
C ASN A 4 0.34 -30.66 -5.85
N ASP A 5 0.95 -29.55 -6.21
CA ASP A 5 1.36 -28.55 -5.20
C ASP A 5 0.23 -27.60 -4.75
N SER A 6 -0.87 -27.50 -5.51
CA SER A 6 -2.02 -26.64 -5.14
C SER A 6 -2.82 -27.15 -3.94
N ASN A 7 -2.90 -28.47 -3.75
CA ASN A 7 -3.71 -29.06 -2.68
C ASN A 7 -3.06 -28.99 -1.30
N ILE A 8 -1.72 -28.93 -1.23
CA ILE A 8 -1.01 -28.81 0.04
C ILE A 8 -1.26 -27.41 0.65
N TYR A 9 -1.18 -26.34 -0.14
CA TYR A 9 -1.47 -24.99 0.35
C TYR A 9 -2.94 -24.79 0.75
N LYS A 10 -3.88 -25.46 0.07
CA LYS A 10 -5.31 -25.41 0.38
C LYS A 10 -5.66 -26.12 1.72
N LEU A 11 -5.12 -27.32 1.94
CA LEU A 11 -5.32 -28.09 3.17
C LEU A 11 -4.69 -27.45 4.42
N TYR A 12 -3.54 -26.78 4.26
CA TYR A 12 -2.92 -26.02 5.36
C TYR A 12 -3.67 -24.71 5.68
N ALA A 13 -4.30 -24.08 4.68
CA ALA A 13 -5.16 -22.91 4.90
C ALA A 13 -6.45 -23.30 5.64
N GLU A 14 -7.13 -24.36 5.22
CA GLU A 14 -8.43 -24.79 5.77
C GLU A 14 -8.34 -25.26 7.23
N LYS A 15 -7.33 -26.08 7.59
CA LYS A 15 -7.14 -26.53 8.99
C LYS A 15 -6.80 -25.40 9.95
N ARG A 16 -6.16 -24.32 9.48
CA ARG A 16 -5.87 -23.13 10.29
C ARG A 16 -6.99 -22.10 10.31
N THR A 17 -7.98 -22.20 9.42
CA THR A 17 -9.08 -21.23 9.40
C THR A 17 -9.93 -21.33 10.68
N SER A 18 -10.15 -22.56 11.20
CA SER A 18 -11.06 -22.79 12.34
C SER A 18 -10.52 -22.38 13.73
N GLU A 19 -9.21 -22.46 13.98
CA GLU A 19 -8.63 -21.97 15.24
C GLU A 19 -8.42 -20.44 15.22
N TYR A 20 -8.22 -19.85 14.04
CA TYR A 20 -7.96 -18.42 13.88
C TYR A 20 -9.24 -17.59 13.98
N GLU A 21 -10.37 -18.02 13.44
CA GLU A 21 -11.63 -17.26 13.53
C GLU A 21 -12.02 -16.95 14.99
N LYS A 22 -11.65 -17.82 15.94
CA LYS A 22 -11.90 -17.65 17.37
C LYS A 22 -11.12 -16.50 18.04
N TYR A 23 -10.00 -16.07 17.45
CA TYR A 23 -9.17 -14.96 17.95
C TYR A 23 -9.43 -13.61 17.24
N TYR A 24 -10.18 -13.59 16.13
CA TYR A 24 -10.28 -12.42 15.23
C TYR A 24 -11.71 -11.90 15.00
N ALA A 25 -12.67 -12.25 15.86
CA ALA A 25 -13.98 -11.60 15.91
C ALA A 25 -13.88 -10.19 16.52
N VAL A 26 -13.23 -9.26 15.81
CA VAL A 26 -13.43 -7.83 16.03
C VAL A 26 -14.45 -7.41 14.98
N THR A 27 -15.65 -7.08 15.41
CA THR A 27 -16.69 -6.44 14.62
C THR A 27 -16.13 -5.11 14.10
N VAL A 28 -15.64 -5.12 12.86
CA VAL A 28 -15.23 -3.89 12.17
C VAL A 28 -16.50 -3.31 11.58
N LYS A 29 -16.85 -2.07 11.96
CA LYS A 29 -18.00 -1.38 11.40
C LYS A 29 -17.88 -1.37 9.87
N PRO A 30 -18.93 -1.75 9.13
CA PRO A 30 -18.99 -1.48 7.71
C PRO A 30 -18.73 0.01 7.49
N ILE A 31 -17.84 0.34 6.55
CA ILE A 31 -17.80 1.71 6.03
C ILE A 31 -19.12 1.88 5.29
N GLU A 32 -19.98 2.78 5.76
CA GLU A 32 -21.20 3.11 5.01
C GLU A 32 -20.77 3.84 3.74
N LEU A 33 -20.89 3.14 2.61
CA LEU A 33 -20.57 3.66 1.30
C LEU A 33 -21.88 4.12 0.66
N SER A 34 -21.96 5.39 0.25
CA SER A 34 -23.07 5.86 -0.59
C SER A 34 -22.78 5.50 -2.05
N ASP A 35 -23.78 4.97 -2.76
CA ASP A 35 -23.66 4.63 -4.17
C ASP A 35 -23.31 5.87 -5.03
N PRO A 36 -22.36 5.76 -5.98
CA PRO A 36 -22.01 6.85 -6.87
C PRO A 36 -23.10 7.10 -7.93
N ASP A 37 -23.59 8.34 -8.00
CA ASP A 37 -24.48 8.80 -9.08
C ASP A 37 -23.63 9.14 -10.33
N ALA A 38 -23.70 8.26 -11.33
CA ALA A 38 -22.88 8.31 -12.53
C ALA A 38 -23.12 9.52 -13.47
N ASN A 39 -24.08 10.41 -13.17
CA ASN A 39 -24.48 11.50 -14.05
C ASN A 39 -24.14 12.93 -13.56
N LYS A 40 -23.40 13.08 -12.47
CA LYS A 40 -23.10 14.41 -11.92
C LYS A 40 -21.79 14.98 -12.50
N LYS A 41 -21.88 16.01 -13.35
CA LYS A 41 -20.72 16.87 -13.67
C LYS A 41 -20.24 17.52 -12.38
N THR A 42 -19.03 17.19 -11.95
CA THR A 42 -18.55 17.42 -10.59
C THR A 42 -17.88 18.79 -10.41
N THR A 43 -18.66 19.78 -10.01
CA THR A 43 -18.23 20.72 -8.96
C THR A 43 -18.61 20.12 -7.61
N ASP A 44 -18.13 18.91 -7.33
CA ASP A 44 -18.31 18.27 -6.03
C ASP A 44 -17.33 18.97 -5.06
N PRO A 45 -17.79 19.68 -4.02
CA PRO A 45 -16.91 20.31 -3.04
C PRO A 45 -15.90 19.34 -2.41
N PHE A 46 -16.20 18.04 -2.46
CA PHE A 46 -15.27 16.99 -2.04
C PHE A 46 -14.06 16.83 -2.96
N ILE A 47 -14.21 17.01 -4.29
CA ILE A 47 -13.07 16.96 -5.22
C ILE A 47 -12.13 18.14 -4.95
N GLU A 48 -12.68 19.34 -4.77
CA GLU A 48 -11.89 20.54 -4.46
C GLU A 48 -11.13 20.38 -3.14
N ASP A 49 -11.76 19.81 -2.10
CA ASP A 49 -11.09 19.50 -0.83
C ASP A 49 -9.95 18.49 -1.01
N ILE A 50 -10.17 17.39 -1.75
CA ILE A 50 -9.13 16.40 -2.02
C ILE A 50 -7.96 17.02 -2.80
N GLN A 51 -8.23 17.77 -3.85
CA GLN A 51 -7.19 18.44 -4.65
C GLN A 51 -6.41 19.46 -3.81
N TYR A 52 -7.10 20.24 -2.97
CA TYR A 52 -6.47 21.18 -2.06
C TYR A 52 -5.50 20.47 -1.10
N TRP A 53 -5.95 19.43 -0.40
CA TRP A 53 -5.11 18.73 0.58
C TRP A 53 -3.96 17.96 -0.08
N ALA A 54 -4.17 17.40 -1.28
CA ALA A 54 -3.11 16.77 -2.06
C ALA A 54 -2.05 17.80 -2.50
N ALA A 55 -2.46 18.98 -2.98
CA ALA A 55 -1.53 20.06 -3.32
C ALA A 55 -0.77 20.55 -2.08
N LYS A 56 -1.45 20.69 -0.94
CA LYS A 56 -0.82 21.07 0.33
C LYS A 56 0.18 20.02 0.82
N TYR A 57 -0.08 18.74 0.58
CA TYR A 57 0.90 17.68 0.84
C TYR A 57 2.18 17.93 0.04
N ASP A 58 2.06 18.15 -1.27
CA ASP A 58 3.21 18.31 -2.17
C ASP A 58 4.00 19.60 -1.86
N GLU A 59 3.33 20.69 -1.52
CA GLU A 59 3.95 21.95 -1.08
C GLU A 59 4.79 21.77 0.19
N ASP A 60 4.24 21.06 1.18
CA ASP A 60 4.89 20.90 2.49
C ASP A 60 5.96 19.79 2.50
N HIS A 61 5.97 18.91 1.50
CA HIS A 61 6.87 17.76 1.40
C HIS A 61 7.61 17.68 0.06
N PRO A 62 8.27 18.76 -0.41
CA PRO A 62 8.80 18.86 -1.77
C PRO A 62 9.81 17.75 -2.11
N TRP A 63 10.65 17.36 -1.14
CA TRP A 63 11.61 16.27 -1.32
C TRP A 63 10.93 14.91 -1.51
N TRP A 64 9.87 14.63 -0.74
CA TRP A 64 9.16 13.35 -0.91
C TRP A 64 8.48 13.31 -2.27
N THR A 65 7.83 14.40 -2.67
CA THR A 65 7.16 14.48 -3.98
C THR A 65 8.13 14.35 -5.14
N SER A 66 9.30 15.01 -5.08
CA SER A 66 10.31 14.90 -6.14
C SER A 66 10.91 13.50 -6.24
N GLU A 67 11.27 12.88 -5.11
CA GLU A 67 11.89 11.56 -5.09
C GLU A 67 10.90 10.44 -5.40
N GLU A 68 9.64 10.57 -4.96
CA GLU A 68 8.55 9.66 -5.38
C GLU A 68 8.41 9.64 -6.89
N LYS A 69 8.40 10.82 -7.52
CA LYS A 69 8.32 10.93 -8.98
C LYS A 69 9.53 10.27 -9.64
N ARG A 70 10.75 10.62 -9.21
CA ARG A 70 12.01 10.10 -9.78
C ARG A 70 12.09 8.58 -9.69
N ILE A 71 11.85 8.02 -8.51
CA ILE A 71 11.94 6.58 -8.27
C ILE A 71 10.79 5.86 -8.99
N GLY A 72 9.57 6.39 -8.92
CA GLY A 72 8.40 5.81 -9.58
C GLY A 72 8.52 5.80 -11.12
N ASP A 73 9.02 6.88 -11.73
CA ASP A 73 9.26 6.94 -13.18
C ASP A 73 10.21 5.82 -13.61
N LYS A 74 11.32 5.63 -12.89
CA LYS A 74 12.28 4.56 -13.12
C LYS A 74 11.64 3.17 -13.01
N ILE A 75 10.86 2.90 -11.95
CA ILE A 75 10.21 1.60 -11.75
C ILE A 75 9.20 1.28 -12.86
N ARG A 76 8.48 2.30 -13.35
CA ARG A 76 7.51 2.13 -14.45
C ARG A 76 8.19 1.88 -15.80
N GLU A 77 9.34 2.50 -16.03
CA GLU A 77 10.17 2.25 -17.21
C GLU A 77 10.77 0.84 -17.19
N ASP A 78 11.42 0.48 -16.08
CA ASP A 78 12.15 -0.79 -15.95
C ASP A 78 11.21 -2.00 -15.74
N LYS A 79 10.00 -1.79 -15.22
CA LYS A 79 8.97 -2.80 -14.83
C LYS A 79 9.39 -3.78 -13.74
N GLU A 80 10.66 -3.81 -13.38
CA GLU A 80 11.25 -4.50 -12.22
C GLU A 80 12.36 -3.62 -11.63
N PHE A 81 12.84 -3.94 -10.43
CA PHE A 81 13.97 -3.21 -9.86
C PHE A 81 14.83 -4.05 -8.92
N GLY A 82 16.08 -3.62 -8.75
CA GLY A 82 17.07 -4.28 -7.90
C GLY A 82 17.24 -3.67 -6.51
N MET A 83 18.27 -4.14 -5.81
CA MET A 83 18.57 -3.81 -4.43
C MET A 83 18.78 -2.30 -4.19
N GLU A 84 19.44 -1.61 -5.12
CA GLU A 84 19.69 -0.17 -4.96
C GLU A 84 18.39 0.65 -4.94
N THR A 85 17.47 0.38 -5.87
CA THR A 85 16.18 1.05 -5.89
C THR A 85 15.32 0.66 -4.69
N LEU A 86 15.39 -0.59 -4.21
CA LEU A 86 14.73 -0.95 -2.95
C LEU A 86 15.26 -0.12 -1.75
N LYS A 87 16.57 0.16 -1.69
CA LYS A 87 17.14 1.03 -0.65
C LYS A 87 16.67 2.48 -0.78
N GLU A 88 16.54 3.01 -2.00
CA GLU A 88 15.98 4.34 -2.24
C GLU A 88 14.54 4.45 -1.72
N ILE A 89 13.71 3.44 -1.98
CA ILE A 89 12.32 3.39 -1.47
C ILE A 89 12.29 3.35 0.07
N VAL A 90 13.21 2.59 0.70
CA VAL A 90 13.34 2.55 2.17
C VAL A 90 13.70 3.93 2.73
N GLU A 91 14.65 4.63 2.11
CA GLU A 91 15.02 5.99 2.50
C GLU A 91 13.87 6.97 2.34
N TRP A 92 13.12 6.87 1.24
CA TRP A 92 11.94 7.69 1.01
C TRP A 92 10.88 7.48 2.09
N LYS A 93 10.47 6.23 2.33
CA LYS A 93 9.37 5.90 3.25
C LYS A 93 9.70 6.23 4.71
N PHE A 94 10.97 6.14 5.10
CA PHE A 94 11.39 6.28 6.49
C PHE A 94 12.36 7.42 6.73
N LYS A 95 12.38 8.43 5.85
CA LYS A 95 13.28 9.61 5.95
C LYS A 95 13.34 10.22 7.34
N THR A 96 12.19 10.35 8.01
CA THR A 96 12.05 10.94 9.35
C THR A 96 12.36 9.98 10.50
N VAL A 97 12.63 8.70 10.20
CA VAL A 97 12.91 7.65 11.19
C VAL A 97 14.22 6.93 10.84
N PRO A 98 15.40 7.57 11.01
CA PRO A 98 16.69 7.03 10.57
C PRO A 98 17.01 5.64 11.14
N GLY A 99 16.64 5.38 12.40
CA GLY A 99 16.84 4.06 13.02
C GLY A 99 16.11 2.93 12.29
N ARG A 100 14.95 3.22 11.67
CA ARG A 100 14.20 2.25 10.86
C ARG A 100 14.87 2.01 9.52
N ILE A 101 15.44 3.04 8.88
CA ILE A 101 16.26 2.90 7.67
C ILE A 101 17.42 1.94 7.93
N VAL A 102 18.20 2.18 9.00
CA VAL A 102 19.35 1.33 9.35
C VAL A 102 18.93 -0.12 9.57
N ARG A 103 17.88 -0.33 10.37
CA ARG A 103 17.36 -1.68 10.65
C ARG A 103 16.94 -2.40 9.36
N ILE A 104 16.15 -1.75 8.50
CA ILE A 104 15.66 -2.38 7.27
C ILE A 104 16.81 -2.66 6.31
N LYS A 105 17.74 -1.71 6.11
CA LYS A 105 18.93 -1.94 5.28
C LYS A 105 19.77 -3.13 5.77
N ASN A 106 19.88 -3.34 7.08
CA ASN A 106 20.54 -4.52 7.63
C ASN A 106 19.78 -5.82 7.34
N LEU A 107 18.45 -5.80 7.37
CA LEU A 107 17.64 -6.97 7.00
C LEU A 107 17.76 -7.29 5.51
N LEU A 108 17.83 -6.27 4.65
CA LEU A 108 17.98 -6.42 3.21
C LEU A 108 19.31 -7.07 2.78
N LYS A 109 20.35 -7.07 3.64
CA LYS A 109 21.61 -7.81 3.38
C LYS A 109 21.41 -9.32 3.25
N ASN A 110 20.24 -9.85 3.63
CA ASN A 110 19.90 -11.26 3.44
C ASN A 110 19.45 -11.59 2.01
N HIS A 111 19.38 -10.60 1.11
CA HIS A 111 18.98 -10.77 -0.27
C HIS A 111 20.05 -10.24 -1.21
N THR A 112 20.18 -10.91 -2.34
CA THR A 112 20.98 -10.49 -3.49
C THR A 112 20.18 -9.56 -4.40
N ASP A 113 20.87 -8.80 -5.26
CA ASP A 113 20.21 -7.98 -6.28
C ASP A 113 19.32 -8.81 -7.21
N LYS A 114 19.78 -10.02 -7.55
CA LYS A 114 19.06 -10.97 -8.40
C LYS A 114 17.74 -11.42 -7.76
N GLU A 115 17.75 -11.80 -6.48
CA GLU A 115 16.52 -12.20 -5.77
C GLU A 115 15.50 -11.06 -5.70
N VAL A 116 15.95 -9.82 -5.47
CA VAL A 116 15.06 -8.64 -5.47
C VAL A 116 14.44 -8.41 -6.85
N LYS A 117 15.22 -8.51 -7.93
CA LYS A 117 14.72 -8.40 -9.30
C LYS A 117 13.71 -9.50 -9.63
N GLU A 118 14.03 -10.75 -9.31
CA GLU A 118 13.14 -11.89 -9.56
C GLU A 118 11.79 -11.72 -8.85
N ILE A 119 11.80 -11.34 -7.57
CA ILE A 119 10.58 -11.11 -6.80
C ILE A 119 9.78 -9.94 -7.38
N THR A 120 10.42 -8.80 -7.63
CA THR A 120 9.71 -7.61 -8.12
C THR A 120 9.19 -7.80 -9.55
N GLY A 121 9.98 -8.37 -10.45
CA GLY A 121 9.57 -8.68 -11.82
C GLY A 121 8.47 -9.74 -11.91
N THR A 122 8.38 -10.66 -10.93
CA THR A 122 7.26 -11.61 -10.84
C THR A 122 5.98 -10.95 -10.30
N VAL A 123 6.12 -10.12 -9.27
CA VAL A 123 4.98 -9.63 -8.49
C VAL A 123 4.32 -8.40 -9.07
N LEU A 124 5.10 -7.41 -9.52
CA LEU A 124 4.56 -6.13 -9.98
C LEU A 124 3.56 -6.29 -11.15
N PRO A 125 3.82 -7.16 -12.16
CA PRO A 125 2.92 -7.34 -13.30
C PRO A 125 1.64 -8.12 -13.02
N LEU A 126 1.48 -8.72 -11.82
CA LEU A 126 0.27 -9.47 -11.50
C LEU A 126 -0.99 -8.58 -11.67
N PRO A 127 -2.16 -9.14 -11.99
CA PRO A 127 -3.38 -8.34 -12.09
C PRO A 127 -3.87 -7.85 -10.71
N LYS A 128 -4.76 -6.86 -10.68
CA LYS A 128 -5.36 -6.32 -9.43
C LYS A 128 -6.11 -7.37 -8.61
N SER A 129 -6.67 -8.40 -9.27
CA SER A 129 -7.32 -9.54 -8.60
C SER A 129 -6.35 -10.32 -7.69
N GLU A 130 -5.05 -10.13 -7.88
CA GLU A 130 -3.96 -10.79 -7.16
C GLU A 130 -3.26 -9.86 -6.15
N ASP A 131 -3.89 -8.75 -5.74
CA ASP A 131 -3.27 -7.77 -4.82
C ASP A 131 -2.74 -8.38 -3.53
N ARG A 132 -3.44 -9.39 -2.97
CA ARG A 132 -2.96 -10.14 -1.82
C ARG A 132 -1.63 -10.84 -2.13
N ASN A 133 -1.55 -11.50 -3.27
CA ASN A 133 -0.34 -12.17 -3.72
C ASN A 133 0.78 -11.17 -4.02
N LYS A 134 0.45 -9.97 -4.51
CA LYS A 134 1.45 -8.91 -4.66
C LYS A 134 2.06 -8.49 -3.33
N VAL A 135 1.22 -8.17 -2.35
CA VAL A 135 1.68 -7.73 -1.03
C VAL A 135 2.45 -8.85 -0.35
N HIS A 136 1.96 -10.09 -0.41
CA HIS A 136 2.63 -11.23 0.18
C HIS A 136 3.98 -11.52 -0.47
N GLY A 137 4.05 -11.53 -1.80
CA GLY A 137 5.30 -11.74 -2.54
C GLY A 137 6.35 -10.69 -2.21
N LEU A 138 5.98 -9.41 -2.16
CA LEU A 138 6.90 -8.34 -1.70
C LEU A 138 7.34 -8.55 -0.25
N CYS A 139 6.46 -9.04 0.63
CA CYS A 139 6.76 -9.32 2.04
C CYS A 139 7.62 -10.59 2.27
N GLU A 140 8.03 -11.30 1.22
CA GLU A 140 9.05 -12.35 1.31
C GLU A 140 10.47 -11.76 1.40
N LEU A 141 10.65 -10.52 0.92
CA LEU A 141 11.88 -9.76 1.15
C LEU A 141 11.95 -9.35 2.63
N LYS A 142 12.75 -10.06 3.44
CA LYS A 142 13.10 -9.66 4.82
C LYS A 142 13.39 -8.15 4.93
N GLY A 143 12.60 -7.45 5.73
CA GLY A 143 12.66 -6.00 5.90
C GLY A 143 11.55 -5.25 5.17
N VAL A 144 10.87 -5.89 4.22
CA VAL A 144 9.66 -5.42 3.56
C VAL A 144 8.44 -5.97 4.30
N GLY A 145 7.68 -5.09 4.93
CA GLY A 145 6.36 -5.38 5.46
C GLY A 145 5.26 -4.67 4.66
N PRO A 146 3.98 -4.77 5.07
CA PRO A 146 2.85 -4.18 4.33
C PRO A 146 3.03 -2.70 3.99
N ALA A 147 3.59 -1.89 4.89
CA ALA A 147 3.84 -0.46 4.66
C ALA A 147 4.88 -0.17 3.56
N LEU A 148 5.89 -1.03 3.41
CA LEU A 148 6.90 -0.86 2.36
C LEU A 148 6.41 -1.50 1.05
N ALA A 149 5.74 -2.65 1.13
CA ALA A 149 5.09 -3.28 -0.02
C ALA A 149 4.07 -2.34 -0.68
N SER A 150 3.22 -1.66 0.09
CA SER A 150 2.29 -0.66 -0.45
C SER A 150 3.00 0.51 -1.13
N THR A 151 4.15 0.94 -0.58
CA THR A 151 4.94 2.04 -1.16
C THR A 151 5.51 1.63 -2.51
N ILE A 152 6.06 0.41 -2.59
CA ILE A 152 6.54 -0.19 -3.84
C ILE A 152 5.41 -0.24 -4.89
N LEU A 153 4.23 -0.74 -4.51
CA LEU A 153 3.08 -0.82 -5.42
C LEU A 153 2.60 0.56 -5.87
N THR A 154 2.60 1.55 -4.98
CA THR A 154 2.25 2.94 -5.32
C THR A 154 3.23 3.55 -6.31
N PHE A 155 4.53 3.29 -6.15
CA PHE A 155 5.54 3.78 -7.09
C PHE A 155 5.39 3.13 -8.46
N HIS A 156 5.05 1.84 -8.49
CA HIS A 156 4.78 1.11 -9.72
C HIS A 156 3.50 1.61 -10.41
N ASP A 157 2.41 1.81 -9.68
CA ASP A 157 1.13 2.22 -10.23
C ASP A 157 0.36 3.14 -9.26
N PRO A 158 0.57 4.46 -9.36
CA PRO A 158 -0.07 5.43 -8.47
C PRO A 158 -1.56 5.64 -8.78
N GLN A 159 -2.07 5.09 -9.89
CA GLN A 159 -3.50 5.16 -10.20
C GLN A 159 -4.29 4.21 -9.31
N ASP A 160 -3.78 3.01 -9.07
CA ASP A 160 -4.52 1.95 -8.38
C ASP A 160 -4.00 1.61 -6.98
N TYR A 161 -2.85 2.13 -6.60
CA TYR A 161 -2.25 1.85 -5.29
C TYR A 161 -1.95 3.13 -4.52
N CYS A 162 -2.04 3.01 -3.20
CA CYS A 162 -1.73 4.07 -2.26
C CYS A 162 -0.75 3.60 -1.19
N VAL A 163 -0.09 4.55 -0.53
CA VAL A 163 0.85 4.26 0.55
C VAL A 163 0.06 3.89 1.81
N TYR A 164 0.43 2.77 2.42
CA TYR A 164 -0.12 2.33 3.70
C TYR A 164 0.64 3.02 4.84
N ASP A 165 -0.05 3.90 5.57
CA ASP A 165 0.48 4.71 6.65
C ASP A 165 -0.52 4.86 7.80
N ILE A 166 -0.05 5.18 9.00
CA ILE A 166 -0.93 5.28 10.17
C ILE A 166 -1.91 6.44 10.07
N HIS A 167 -1.48 7.55 9.44
CA HIS A 167 -2.31 8.74 9.29
C HIS A 167 -3.51 8.50 8.37
N ILE A 168 -3.31 7.82 7.24
CA ILE A 168 -4.43 7.45 6.38
C ILE A 168 -5.34 6.41 7.06
N LEU A 169 -4.78 5.46 7.82
CA LEU A 169 -5.62 4.48 8.53
C LEU A 169 -6.52 5.16 9.56
N ARG A 170 -5.99 6.12 10.32
CA ARG A 170 -6.78 6.91 11.27
C ARG A 170 -7.84 7.75 10.57
N GLU A 171 -7.53 8.30 9.40
CA GLU A 171 -8.51 9.08 8.64
C GLU A 171 -9.65 8.22 8.09
N VAL A 172 -9.34 7.03 7.54
CA VAL A 172 -10.33 6.15 6.91
C VAL A 172 -11.12 5.34 7.95
N TYR A 173 -10.47 4.84 9.00
CA TYR A 173 -11.12 4.03 10.03
C TYR A 173 -11.66 4.84 11.21
N GLY A 174 -11.32 6.13 11.31
CA GLY A 174 -11.65 6.99 12.45
C GLY A 174 -10.84 6.71 13.72
N GLU A 175 -10.17 5.57 13.79
CA GLU A 175 -9.26 5.19 14.87
C GLU A 175 -8.08 4.37 14.33
N GLU A 176 -7.04 4.20 15.16
CA GLU A 176 -5.91 3.35 14.81
C GLU A 176 -6.30 1.86 14.94
N PRO A 177 -6.18 1.05 13.86
CA PRO A 177 -6.53 -0.36 13.93
C PRO A 177 -5.53 -1.15 14.77
N LYS A 178 -5.98 -2.23 15.41
CA LYS A 178 -5.10 -3.09 16.22
C LYS A 178 -4.03 -3.77 15.35
N HIS A 179 -2.77 -3.61 15.74
CA HIS A 179 -1.60 -4.18 15.06
C HIS A 179 -1.56 -3.86 13.54
N PRO A 180 -1.55 -2.59 13.13
CA PRO A 180 -1.69 -2.20 11.73
C PRO A 180 -0.58 -2.72 10.84
N PHE A 181 0.62 -2.95 11.40
CA PHE A 181 1.83 -3.22 10.63
C PHE A 181 2.36 -4.66 10.78
N ASN A 182 1.63 -5.53 11.47
CA ASN A 182 1.97 -6.96 11.49
C ASN A 182 1.74 -7.57 10.09
N LYS A 183 2.59 -8.52 9.67
CA LYS A 183 2.57 -9.10 8.31
C LYS A 183 1.18 -9.61 7.89
N TYR A 184 0.43 -10.20 8.82
CA TYR A 184 -0.87 -10.82 8.54
C TYR A 184 -2.03 -9.84 8.64
N THR A 185 -2.14 -9.10 9.75
CA THR A 185 -3.22 -8.12 9.94
C THR A 185 -3.05 -6.91 9.04
N GLY A 186 -1.81 -6.45 8.84
CA GLY A 186 -1.49 -5.30 7.98
C GLY A 186 -1.80 -5.54 6.51
N CYS A 187 -1.58 -6.76 5.99
CA CYS A 187 -2.03 -7.11 4.64
C CYS A 187 -3.55 -6.96 4.53
N ARG A 188 -4.33 -7.48 5.49
CA ARG A 188 -5.80 -7.35 5.49
C ARG A 188 -6.27 -5.89 5.57
N HIS A 189 -5.67 -5.10 6.44
CA HIS A 189 -5.99 -3.67 6.56
C HIS A 189 -5.62 -2.90 5.30
N TYR A 190 -4.52 -3.25 4.63
CA TYR A 190 -4.14 -2.60 3.39
C TYR A 190 -5.09 -2.94 2.23
N ILE A 191 -5.50 -4.21 2.09
CA ILE A 191 -6.48 -4.59 1.05
C ILE A 191 -7.81 -3.84 1.24
N ARG A 192 -8.31 -3.74 2.47
CA ARG A 192 -9.51 -2.93 2.77
C ARG A 192 -9.33 -1.46 2.47
N LEU A 193 -8.15 -0.91 2.78
CA LEU A 193 -7.82 0.46 2.42
C LEU A 193 -7.83 0.66 0.89
N LEU A 194 -7.25 -0.28 0.12
CA LEU A 194 -7.26 -0.23 -1.34
C LEU A 194 -8.67 -0.29 -1.92
N GLU A 195 -9.54 -1.12 -1.36
CA GLU A 195 -10.97 -1.18 -1.76
C GLU A 195 -11.63 0.19 -1.61
N TYR A 196 -11.47 0.83 -0.45
CA TYR A 196 -11.99 2.18 -0.19
C TYR A 196 -11.38 3.22 -1.15
N ILE A 197 -10.04 3.25 -1.28
CA ILE A 197 -9.36 4.27 -2.08
C ILE A 197 -9.68 4.12 -3.57
N ARG A 198 -9.84 2.90 -4.09
CA ARG A 198 -10.21 2.68 -5.50
C ARG A 198 -11.65 3.04 -5.78
N LEU A 199 -12.55 2.82 -4.83
CA LEU A 199 -13.92 3.30 -4.94
C LEU A 199 -13.95 4.83 -5.05
N GLU A 200 -13.23 5.51 -4.15
CA GLU A 200 -13.11 6.97 -4.18
C GLU A 200 -12.40 7.47 -5.44
N SER A 201 -11.35 6.77 -5.89
CA SER A 201 -10.64 7.04 -7.13
C SER A 201 -11.58 7.00 -8.33
N SER A 202 -12.41 5.96 -8.42
CA SER A 202 -13.41 5.80 -9.48
C SER A 202 -14.49 6.87 -9.40
N ARG A 203 -14.95 7.21 -8.19
CA ARG A 203 -16.01 8.21 -7.95
C ARG A 203 -15.55 9.63 -8.31
N LEU A 204 -14.28 9.93 -8.05
CA LEU A 204 -13.72 11.29 -8.18
C LEU A 204 -12.93 11.51 -9.46
N ASP A 205 -12.66 10.44 -10.22
CA ASP A 205 -11.75 10.45 -11.36
C ASP A 205 -10.36 10.99 -10.99
N LEU A 206 -9.84 10.51 -9.85
CA LEU A 206 -8.53 10.91 -9.30
C LEU A 206 -7.67 9.68 -9.02
N PRO A 207 -6.33 9.76 -9.17
CA PRO A 207 -5.44 8.67 -8.78
C PRO A 207 -5.56 8.29 -7.30
N ALA A 208 -5.44 7.00 -7.00
CA ALA A 208 -5.40 6.48 -5.63
C ALA A 208 -4.36 7.22 -4.76
N ARG A 209 -3.18 7.50 -5.31
CA ARG A 209 -2.14 8.27 -4.62
C ARG A 209 -2.54 9.73 -4.35
N THR A 210 -3.30 10.37 -5.23
CA THR A 210 -3.78 11.74 -4.99
C THR A 210 -4.74 11.78 -3.79
N ILE A 211 -5.68 10.83 -3.75
CA ILE A 211 -6.64 10.71 -2.65
C ILE A 211 -5.91 10.41 -1.34
N GLU A 212 -4.96 9.46 -1.34
CA GLU A 212 -4.24 9.13 -0.12
C GLU A 212 -3.38 10.29 0.40
N LYS A 213 -2.72 11.08 -0.47
CA LYS A 213 -1.97 12.28 -0.04
C LYS A 213 -2.89 13.28 0.66
N ALA A 214 -4.08 13.49 0.09
CA ALA A 214 -5.08 14.37 0.67
C ALA A 214 -5.52 13.90 2.07
N LEU A 215 -5.91 12.63 2.20
CA LEU A 215 -6.35 12.06 3.48
C LEU A 215 -5.24 12.07 4.54
N PHE A 216 -4.01 11.70 4.13
CA PHE A 216 -2.84 11.77 5.00
C PHE A 216 -2.62 13.19 5.52
N LYS A 217 -2.62 14.19 4.62
CA LYS A 217 -2.35 15.58 4.98
C LYS A 217 -3.45 16.15 5.89
N LYS A 218 -4.70 15.87 5.57
CA LYS A 218 -5.86 16.25 6.37
C LYS A 218 -5.79 15.69 7.80
N ASN A 219 -5.38 14.43 7.95
CA ASN A 219 -5.16 13.83 9.28
C ASN A 219 -4.02 14.49 10.05
N MET A 220 -2.88 14.77 9.40
CA MET A 220 -1.76 15.45 10.04
C MET A 220 -2.09 16.87 10.46
N SER A 221 -2.93 17.59 9.72
CA SER A 221 -3.31 18.96 10.03
C SER A 221 -4.33 19.10 11.18
N ARG A 222 -4.95 18.00 11.62
CA ARG A 222 -5.89 17.96 12.76
C ARG A 222 -5.23 17.62 14.09
N ASN A 223 -3.98 17.15 14.07
CA ASN A 223 -3.20 16.75 15.24
C ASN A 223 -2.06 17.74 15.48
#